data_AF-A0A925LSF0-F1
#
_entry.id   AF-A0A925LSF0-F1
#
_cell.length_a   1.000
_cell.length_b   1.000
_cell.length_c   1.000
_cell.angle_alpha   90.00
_cell.angle_beta   90.00
_cell.angle_gamma   90.00
#
_symmetry.space_group_name_H-M   'P 1'
#
loop_
_entity.id
_entity.type
_entity.pdbx_description
1 polymer ?
#
loop_
_entity_poly.entity_id
_entity_poly.type
_entity_poly.pdbx_seq_one_letter_code
_entity_poly.pdbx_strand_id
1 'polypeptide(L)'
;MTDTYRHPVQKLSRLRRSAEVAGMCVVCLSVMCLCSGCQNWQKAHEAAVAQFGRGDLELSRTALKESQEKLHAEKKVLELDAGILDLASGNVPQAEARFRTLRRELEHLEQKDVTEQASSMMTDSRAVAYSGRDFERRMILNMALLTSLLGDGQDAFAYSLQAKEAADSRRTILANAAAKASESNTVADVEVAPTPDAVNAIKPASYDAQRSAANIVASPLDQP
;
A
#
# COMPACT_ATOMS: atom_id res chain seq x y z
N MET A 1 -39.77 49.27 58.61
CA MET A 1 -38.34 48.96 58.75
C MET A 1 -38.15 47.50 58.36
N THR A 2 -37.70 47.26 57.12
CA THR A 2 -36.38 46.66 56.79
C THR A 2 -36.38 45.15 57.12
N ASP A 3 -36.11 44.20 56.24
CA ASP A 3 -35.15 44.24 55.13
C ASP A 3 -35.40 43.00 54.23
N THR A 4 -35.73 43.26 52.97
CA THR A 4 -35.50 42.34 51.85
C THR A 4 -34.02 42.40 51.50
N TYR A 5 -33.28 41.28 51.52
CA TYR A 5 -32.27 40.89 50.51
C TYR A 5 -31.37 39.75 51.04
N ARG A 6 -31.50 38.51 50.51
CA ARG A 6 -30.36 37.57 50.49
C ARG A 6 -30.44 36.54 49.35
N HIS A 7 -29.82 36.95 48.24
CA HIS A 7 -28.93 36.19 47.34
C HIS A 7 -29.44 35.06 46.42
N PRO A 8 -29.59 35.35 45.10
CA PRO A 8 -29.82 34.37 44.01
C PRO A 8 -28.54 33.66 43.48
N VAL A 9 -27.43 33.69 44.22
CA VAL A 9 -26.08 33.39 43.67
C VAL A 9 -25.81 31.89 43.48
N GLN A 10 -26.53 31.00 44.16
CA GLN A 10 -26.32 29.54 44.07
C GLN A 10 -26.86 28.88 42.79
N LYS A 11 -27.82 29.51 42.08
CA LYS A 11 -28.40 28.92 40.86
C LYS A 11 -27.48 29.02 39.64
N LEU A 12 -26.64 30.05 39.57
CA LEU A 12 -25.80 30.33 38.39
C LEU A 12 -24.59 29.38 38.27
N SER A 13 -24.03 28.90 39.39
CA SER A 13 -22.88 27.98 39.36
C SER A 13 -23.24 26.56 38.94
N ARG A 14 -24.48 26.10 39.19
CA ARG A 14 -24.95 24.78 38.75
C ARG A 14 -25.22 24.73 37.25
N LEU A 15 -25.77 25.80 36.68
CA LEU A 15 -26.04 25.91 35.23
C LEU A 15 -24.74 25.92 34.40
N ARG A 16 -23.69 26.55 34.91
CA ARG A 16 -22.37 26.61 34.26
C ARG A 16 -21.67 25.24 34.21
N ARG A 17 -21.76 24.44 35.28
CA ARG A 17 -21.22 23.06 35.32
C ARG A 17 -21.97 22.10 34.38
N SER A 18 -23.29 22.23 34.25
CA SER A 18 -24.07 21.41 33.31
C SER A 18 -23.78 21.71 31.84
N ALA A 19 -23.42 22.96 31.51
CA ALA A 19 -23.03 23.35 30.15
C ALA A 19 -21.63 22.82 29.76
N GLU A 20 -20.68 22.80 30.71
CA GLU A 20 -19.33 22.25 30.49
C GLU A 20 -19.36 20.72 30.32
N VAL A 21 -20.19 20.00 31.10
CA VAL A 21 -20.37 18.54 30.95
C VAL A 21 -21.10 18.21 29.64
N ALA A 22 -22.10 18.99 29.25
CA ALA A 22 -22.79 18.80 27.96
C ALA A 22 -21.85 19.07 26.77
N GLY A 23 -21.01 20.11 26.84
CA GLY A 23 -20.01 20.41 25.81
C GLY A 23 -18.95 19.30 25.69
N MET A 24 -18.47 18.78 26.81
CA MET A 24 -17.49 17.68 26.82
C MET A 24 -18.09 16.37 26.26
N CYS A 25 -19.36 16.06 26.57
CA CYS A 25 -20.06 14.91 25.99
C CYS A 25 -20.26 15.03 24.47
N VAL A 26 -20.59 16.22 23.96
CA VAL A 26 -20.74 16.45 22.51
C VAL A 26 -19.41 16.32 21.77
N VAL A 27 -18.30 16.80 22.37
CA VAL A 27 -16.95 16.63 21.81
C VAL A 27 -16.52 15.17 21.85
N CYS A 28 -16.80 14.43 22.93
CA CYS A 28 -16.51 12.98 22.97
C CYS A 28 -17.34 12.19 21.94
N LEU A 29 -18.63 12.52 21.76
CA LEU A 29 -19.49 11.88 20.76
C LEU A 29 -19.05 12.19 19.32
N SER A 30 -18.62 13.41 19.03
CA SER A 30 -18.12 13.77 17.71
C SER A 30 -16.81 13.06 17.36
N VAL A 31 -15.91 12.91 18.34
CA VAL A 31 -14.66 12.15 18.19
C VAL A 31 -14.94 10.66 17.95
N MET A 32 -15.91 10.06 18.64
CA MET A 32 -16.28 8.65 18.44
C MET A 32 -16.88 8.36 17.06
N CYS A 33 -17.67 9.29 16.49
CA CYS A 33 -18.22 9.12 15.14
C CYS A 33 -17.14 9.14 14.05
N LEU A 34 -16.07 9.92 14.21
CA LEU A 34 -15.00 10.04 13.22
C LEU A 34 -14.11 8.77 13.14
N CYS A 35 -14.00 8.00 14.23
CA CYS A 35 -13.19 6.78 14.25
C CYS A 35 -13.90 5.55 13.66
N SER A 36 -15.22 5.61 13.45
CA SER A 36 -16.01 4.45 13.00
C SER A 36 -15.87 4.15 11.49
N GLY A 37 -15.40 5.13 10.69
CA GLY A 37 -15.21 4.97 9.25
C GLY A 37 -14.02 4.08 8.87
N CYS A 38 -12.91 4.18 9.60
CA CYS A 38 -11.66 3.48 9.24
C CYS A 38 -11.75 1.95 9.39
N GLN A 39 -12.49 1.45 10.39
CA GLN A 39 -12.56 0.01 10.64
C GLN A 39 -13.43 -0.74 9.62
N ASN A 40 -14.43 -0.07 9.03
CA ASN A 40 -15.41 -0.75 8.19
C ASN A 40 -14.85 -1.13 6.82
N TRP A 41 -13.97 -0.28 6.27
CA TRP A 41 -13.26 -0.56 5.03
C TRP A 41 -12.27 -1.72 5.17
N GLN A 42 -11.46 -1.70 6.24
CA GLN A 42 -10.46 -2.73 6.52
C GLN A 42 -11.10 -4.11 6.62
N LYS A 43 -12.22 -4.22 7.34
CA LYS A 43 -12.98 -5.47 7.45
C LYS A 43 -13.47 -6.00 6.10
N ALA A 44 -13.95 -5.11 5.22
CA ALA A 44 -14.40 -5.50 3.89
C ALA A 44 -13.23 -5.98 3.01
N HIS A 45 -12.08 -5.31 3.08
CA HIS A 45 -10.87 -5.74 2.38
C HIS A 45 -10.31 -7.08 2.92
N GLU A 46 -10.23 -7.25 4.25
CA GLU A 46 -9.83 -8.52 4.88
C GLU A 46 -10.77 -9.67 4.49
N ALA A 47 -12.08 -9.42 4.43
CA ALA A 47 -13.06 -10.39 3.97
C ALA A 47 -12.81 -10.78 2.50
N ALA A 48 -12.51 -9.81 1.64
CA ALA A 48 -12.19 -10.06 0.24
C ALA A 48 -10.96 -10.97 0.09
N VAL A 49 -9.88 -10.71 0.84
CA VAL A 49 -8.65 -11.54 0.83
C VAL A 49 -8.93 -12.95 1.35
N ALA A 50 -9.70 -13.08 2.44
CA ALA A 50 -10.05 -14.38 3.00
C ALA A 50 -10.90 -15.23 2.05
N GLN A 51 -11.86 -14.62 1.34
CA GLN A 51 -12.70 -15.28 0.35
C GLN A 51 -11.89 -15.68 -0.89
N PHE A 52 -10.97 -14.81 -1.35
CA PHE A 52 -10.04 -15.13 -2.43
C PHE A 52 -9.20 -16.37 -2.10
N GLY A 53 -8.63 -16.42 -0.89
CA GLY A 53 -7.83 -17.56 -0.43
C GLY A 53 -8.60 -18.89 -0.34
N ARG A 54 -9.93 -18.85 -0.29
CA ARG A 54 -10.80 -20.04 -0.32
C ARG A 54 -11.26 -20.43 -1.72
N GLY A 55 -10.94 -19.62 -2.74
CA GLY A 55 -11.42 -19.79 -4.11
C GLY A 55 -12.81 -19.19 -4.37
N ASP A 56 -13.41 -18.50 -3.40
CA ASP A 56 -14.73 -17.88 -3.53
C ASP A 56 -14.63 -16.51 -4.25
N LEU A 57 -14.33 -16.54 -5.56
CA LEU A 57 -14.01 -15.34 -6.34
C LEU A 57 -15.16 -14.31 -6.39
N GLU A 58 -16.41 -14.77 -6.47
CA GLU A 58 -17.58 -13.87 -6.53
C GLU A 58 -17.86 -13.17 -5.19
N LEU A 59 -17.69 -13.89 -4.08
CA LEU A 59 -17.79 -13.29 -2.75
C LEU A 59 -16.66 -12.27 -2.56
N SER A 60 -15.43 -12.65 -2.91
CA SER A 60 -14.26 -11.76 -2.84
C SER A 60 -14.46 -10.49 -3.65
N ARG A 61 -14.99 -10.60 -4.86
CA ARG A 61 -15.34 -9.47 -5.73
C ARG A 61 -16.38 -8.55 -5.09
N THR A 62 -17.38 -9.10 -4.41
CA THR A 62 -18.43 -8.34 -3.73
C THR A 62 -17.85 -7.56 -2.55
N ALA A 63 -17.08 -8.22 -1.69
CA ALA A 63 -16.43 -7.60 -0.54
C ALA A 63 -15.41 -6.52 -0.97
N LEU A 64 -14.69 -6.75 -2.07
CA LEU A 64 -13.75 -5.78 -2.62
C LEU A 64 -14.46 -4.53 -3.17
N LYS A 65 -15.62 -4.67 -3.82
CA LYS A 65 -16.42 -3.52 -4.27
C LYS A 65 -16.92 -2.68 -3.10
N GLU A 66 -17.40 -3.32 -2.04
CA GLU A 66 -17.82 -2.62 -0.81
C GLU A 66 -16.66 -1.84 -0.18
N SER A 67 -15.46 -2.41 -0.25
CA SER A 67 -14.21 -1.75 0.15
C SER A 67 -13.91 -0.53 -0.75
N GLN A 68 -14.00 -0.66 -2.07
CA GLN A 68 -13.74 0.45 -3.01
C GLN A 68 -14.70 1.63 -2.86
N GLU A 69 -15.95 1.40 -2.47
CA GLU A 69 -16.94 2.46 -2.26
C GLU A 69 -16.65 3.31 -1.02
N LYS A 70 -16.00 2.73 -0.01
CA LYS A 70 -15.73 3.40 1.28
C LYS A 70 -14.39 4.14 1.31
N LEU A 71 -13.46 3.82 0.42
CA LEU A 71 -12.10 4.39 0.43
C LEU A 71 -11.83 5.27 -0.81
N HIS A 72 -11.98 6.58 -0.65
CA HIS A 72 -11.75 7.52 -1.75
C HIS A 72 -10.27 7.77 -2.07
N ALA A 73 -9.39 7.79 -1.06
CA ALA A 73 -7.99 8.23 -1.22
C ALA A 73 -7.06 7.15 -1.81
N GLU A 74 -7.28 5.87 -1.52
CA GLU A 74 -6.42 4.76 -1.96
C GLU A 74 -7.14 3.77 -2.86
N LYS A 75 -8.25 4.20 -3.49
CA LYS A 75 -9.04 3.38 -4.42
C LYS A 75 -8.17 2.64 -5.45
N LYS A 76 -7.07 3.27 -5.89
CA LYS A 76 -6.11 2.71 -6.85
C LYS A 76 -5.41 1.42 -6.36
N VAL A 77 -5.16 1.29 -5.06
CA VAL A 77 -4.60 0.06 -4.49
C VAL A 77 -5.61 -1.08 -4.62
N LEU A 78 -6.89 -0.81 -4.40
CA LEU A 78 -7.94 -1.81 -4.53
C LEU A 78 -8.26 -2.19 -5.99
N GLU A 79 -7.85 -1.37 -6.97
CA GLU A 79 -7.94 -1.72 -8.39
C GLU A 79 -6.94 -2.82 -8.76
N LEU A 80 -5.80 -2.90 -8.07
CA LEU A 80 -4.83 -3.97 -8.25
C LEU A 80 -5.43 -5.33 -7.89
N ASP A 81 -6.08 -5.42 -6.73
CA ASP A 81 -6.76 -6.63 -6.27
C ASP A 81 -7.92 -7.01 -7.19
N ALA A 82 -8.63 -6.02 -7.73
CA ALA A 82 -9.69 -6.27 -8.71
C ALA A 82 -9.13 -6.87 -10.01
N GLY A 83 -7.93 -6.45 -10.42
CA GLY A 83 -7.23 -7.03 -11.57
C GLY A 83 -6.76 -8.47 -11.31
N ILE A 84 -6.29 -8.75 -10.09
CA ILE A 84 -5.93 -10.11 -9.66
C ILE A 84 -7.17 -11.02 -9.67
N LEU A 85 -8.32 -10.52 -9.21
CA LEU A 85 -9.58 -11.24 -9.30
C LEU A 85 -10.01 -11.51 -10.74
N ASP A 86 -9.92 -10.50 -11.63
CA ASP A 86 -10.23 -10.66 -13.04
C ASP A 86 -9.33 -11.76 -13.68
N LEU A 87 -8.05 -11.77 -13.32
CA LEU A 87 -7.10 -12.80 -13.76
C LEU A 87 -7.43 -14.19 -13.19
N ALA A 88 -7.72 -14.29 -11.89
CA ALA A 88 -8.06 -15.54 -11.22
C ALA A 88 -9.38 -16.14 -11.75
N SER A 89 -10.32 -15.29 -12.18
CA SER A 89 -11.56 -15.70 -12.85
C SER A 89 -11.34 -16.13 -14.31
N GLY A 90 -10.11 -16.08 -14.83
CA GLY A 90 -9.78 -16.41 -16.21
C GLY A 90 -10.06 -15.30 -17.22
N ASN A 91 -10.45 -14.10 -16.77
CA ASN A 91 -10.71 -12.95 -17.64
C ASN A 91 -9.43 -12.14 -17.90
N VAL A 92 -8.51 -12.76 -18.64
CA VAL A 92 -7.19 -12.18 -18.98
C VAL A 92 -7.32 -10.82 -19.67
N PRO A 93 -8.20 -10.60 -20.67
CA PRO A 93 -8.30 -9.30 -21.34
C PRO A 93 -8.74 -8.17 -20.42
N GLN A 94 -9.67 -8.44 -19.49
CA GLN A 94 -10.10 -7.45 -18.51
C GLN A 94 -9.00 -7.13 -17.51
N ALA A 95 -8.28 -8.16 -17.03
CA ALA A 95 -7.16 -7.99 -16.11
C ALA A 95 -6.05 -7.14 -16.75
N GLU A 96 -5.67 -7.44 -17.99
CA GLU A 96 -4.65 -6.69 -18.73
C GLU A 96 -5.06 -5.22 -18.92
N ALA A 97 -6.29 -4.96 -19.36
CA ALA A 97 -6.79 -3.61 -19.53
C ALA A 97 -6.76 -2.81 -18.22
N ARG A 98 -7.07 -3.48 -17.08
CA ARG A 98 -7.01 -2.86 -15.76
C ARG A 98 -5.57 -2.55 -15.34
N PHE A 99 -4.64 -3.51 -15.44
CA PHE A 99 -3.24 -3.28 -15.06
C PHE A 99 -2.58 -2.20 -15.93
N ARG A 100 -2.87 -2.17 -17.23
CA ARG A 100 -2.40 -1.11 -18.13
C ARG A 100 -2.91 0.27 -17.75
N THR A 101 -4.17 0.35 -17.32
CA THR A 101 -4.77 1.60 -16.85
C THR A 101 -4.15 2.04 -15.53
N LEU A 102 -4.07 1.13 -14.56
CA LEU A 102 -3.51 1.40 -13.25
C LEU A 102 -2.04 1.85 -13.34
N ARG A 103 -1.24 1.22 -14.21
CA ARG A 103 0.15 1.64 -14.48
C ARG A 103 0.22 3.10 -14.93
N ARG A 104 -0.57 3.48 -15.94
CA ARG A 104 -0.59 4.85 -16.46
C ARG A 104 -1.04 5.87 -15.41
N GLU A 105 -2.03 5.50 -14.60
CA GLU A 105 -2.54 6.38 -13.55
C GLU A 105 -1.50 6.58 -12.44
N LEU A 106 -0.83 5.53 -11.98
CA LEU A 106 0.22 5.67 -10.96
C LEU A 106 1.44 6.42 -11.49
N GLU A 107 1.83 6.22 -12.74
CA GLU A 107 2.91 7.00 -13.38
C GLU A 107 2.54 8.48 -13.45
N HIS A 108 1.31 8.81 -13.82
CA HIS A 108 0.82 10.19 -13.81
C HIS A 108 0.82 10.79 -12.41
N LEU A 109 0.36 10.02 -11.41
CA LEU A 109 0.35 10.46 -10.01
C LEU A 109 1.75 10.60 -9.43
N GLU A 110 2.73 9.79 -9.86
CA GLU A 110 4.14 9.94 -9.47
C GLU A 110 4.73 11.23 -10.00
N GLN A 111 4.52 11.54 -11.28
CA GLN A 111 4.99 12.79 -11.88
C GLN A 111 4.36 13.99 -11.17
N LYS A 112 3.05 13.90 -10.89
CA LYS A 112 2.31 14.93 -10.18
C LYS A 112 2.78 15.08 -8.75
N ASP A 113 2.93 14.01 -7.99
CA ASP A 113 3.46 13.97 -6.62
C ASP A 113 4.84 14.65 -6.53
N VAL A 114 5.77 14.35 -7.44
CA VAL A 114 7.07 15.05 -7.48
C VAL A 114 6.91 16.57 -7.67
N THR A 115 5.99 17.01 -8.53
CA THR A 115 5.73 18.45 -8.74
C THR A 115 4.93 19.09 -7.59
N GLU A 116 3.97 18.36 -7.01
CA GLU A 116 3.13 18.80 -5.89
C GLU A 116 3.88 18.78 -4.57
N GLN A 117 4.87 17.91 -4.37
CA GLN A 117 5.74 17.89 -3.21
C GLN A 117 6.56 19.19 -3.14
N ALA A 118 7.03 19.69 -4.29
CA ALA A 118 7.74 20.98 -4.37
C ALA A 118 6.84 22.18 -4.02
N SER A 119 5.54 22.14 -4.38
CA SER A 119 4.60 23.21 -4.05
C SER A 119 3.97 23.07 -2.66
N SER A 120 3.71 21.84 -2.20
CA SER A 120 3.14 21.49 -0.89
C SER A 120 4.10 21.77 0.26
N MET A 121 5.41 21.74 0.01
CA MET A 121 6.41 22.30 0.92
C MET A 121 6.17 23.79 1.24
N MET A 122 5.48 24.52 0.36
CA MET A 122 5.19 25.94 0.54
C MET A 122 3.75 26.21 1.01
N THR A 123 2.78 25.32 0.77
CA THR A 123 1.35 25.63 0.94
C THR A 123 0.58 24.72 1.89
N ASP A 124 0.66 23.40 1.76
CA ASP A 124 0.02 22.41 2.66
C ASP A 124 0.51 20.99 2.32
N SER A 125 0.99 20.25 3.32
CA SER A 125 1.52 18.88 3.16
C SER A 125 0.45 17.81 2.93
N ARG A 126 -0.85 18.15 3.04
CA ARG A 126 -1.96 17.16 3.00
C ARG A 126 -2.63 16.98 1.63
N ALA A 127 -2.22 17.76 0.61
CA ALA A 127 -2.87 17.78 -0.69
C ALA A 127 -2.38 16.70 -1.69
N VAL A 128 -1.34 15.95 -1.33
CA VAL A 128 -0.65 15.05 -2.27
C VAL A 128 -1.44 13.75 -2.48
N ALA A 129 -1.71 13.44 -3.75
CA ALA A 129 -2.40 12.20 -4.13
C ALA A 129 -1.48 10.97 -3.98
N TYR A 130 -2.05 9.83 -3.58
CA TYR A 130 -1.29 8.59 -3.39
C TYR A 130 -0.79 8.01 -4.73
N SER A 131 0.51 8.12 -4.98
CA SER A 131 1.17 7.69 -6.21
C SER A 131 1.54 6.20 -6.23
N GLY A 132 1.22 5.43 -5.18
CA GLY A 132 1.63 4.02 -5.03
C GLY A 132 3.07 3.88 -4.55
N ARG A 133 3.35 2.82 -3.77
CA ARG A 133 4.75 2.53 -3.35
C ARG A 133 5.54 1.90 -4.50
N ASP A 134 6.87 2.04 -4.47
CA ASP A 134 7.78 1.40 -5.44
C ASP A 134 7.43 -0.07 -5.70
N PHE A 135 7.22 -0.84 -4.63
CA PHE A 135 6.87 -2.25 -4.73
C PHE A 135 5.58 -2.50 -5.51
N GLU A 136 4.52 -1.73 -5.25
CA GLU A 136 3.22 -1.89 -5.91
C GLU A 136 3.32 -1.55 -7.40
N ARG A 137 4.03 -0.47 -7.74
CA ARG A 137 4.26 -0.12 -9.14
C ARG A 137 5.00 -1.23 -9.89
N ARG A 138 6.02 -1.85 -9.25
CA ARG A 138 6.71 -3.02 -9.83
C ARG A 138 5.78 -4.22 -9.93
N MET A 139 4.93 -4.46 -8.94
CA MET A 139 3.95 -5.55 -8.98
C MET A 139 2.98 -5.37 -10.15
N ILE A 140 2.44 -4.17 -10.35
CA ILE A 140 1.54 -3.86 -11.47
C ILE A 140 2.23 -4.06 -12.82
N LEU A 141 3.49 -3.64 -12.95
CA LEU A 141 4.27 -3.86 -14.16
C LEU A 141 4.46 -5.36 -14.46
N ASN A 142 4.78 -6.15 -13.44
CA ASN A 142 4.92 -7.60 -13.57
C ASN A 142 3.57 -8.26 -13.89
N MET A 143 2.47 -7.79 -13.30
CA MET A 143 1.14 -8.30 -13.62
C MET A 143 0.75 -7.98 -15.06
N ALA A 144 1.02 -6.76 -15.55
CA ALA A 144 0.81 -6.39 -16.94
C ALA A 144 1.62 -7.25 -17.92
N LEU A 145 2.88 -7.54 -17.59
CA LEU A 145 3.72 -8.49 -18.32
C LEU A 145 3.07 -9.88 -18.39
N LEU A 146 2.67 -10.44 -17.24
CA LEU A 146 2.07 -11.76 -17.15
C LEU A 146 0.75 -11.84 -17.91
N THR A 147 -0.13 -10.83 -17.77
CA THR A 147 -1.40 -10.80 -18.49
C THR A 147 -1.21 -10.65 -19.99
N SER A 148 -0.24 -9.85 -20.43
CA SER A 148 0.07 -9.72 -21.86
C SER A 148 0.61 -11.04 -22.43
N LEU A 149 1.45 -11.76 -21.68
CA LEU A 149 1.92 -13.10 -22.07
C LEU A 149 0.79 -14.14 -22.16
N LEU A 150 -0.18 -14.06 -21.24
CA LEU A 150 -1.36 -14.94 -21.24
C LEU A 150 -2.38 -14.57 -22.33
N GLY A 151 -2.36 -13.31 -22.79
CA GLY A 151 -3.21 -12.77 -23.82
C GLY A 151 -2.61 -12.91 -25.22
N ASP A 152 -2.45 -11.79 -25.92
CA ASP A 152 -1.98 -11.72 -27.31
C ASP A 152 -0.46 -11.48 -27.45
N GLY A 153 0.23 -11.28 -26.33
CA GLY A 153 1.68 -11.07 -26.26
C GLY A 153 2.18 -9.73 -26.78
N GLN A 154 1.31 -8.79 -27.20
CA GLN A 154 1.75 -7.59 -27.93
C GLN A 154 2.67 -6.69 -27.11
N ASP A 155 2.36 -6.50 -25.82
CA ASP A 155 3.09 -5.59 -24.95
C ASP A 155 4.11 -6.32 -24.05
N ALA A 156 4.09 -7.66 -24.03
CA ALA A 156 4.90 -8.47 -23.12
C ALA A 156 6.41 -8.16 -23.23
N PHE A 157 6.94 -8.02 -24.45
CA PHE A 157 8.36 -7.69 -24.64
C PHE A 157 8.69 -6.31 -24.05
N ALA A 158 7.86 -5.30 -24.31
CA ALA A 158 8.05 -3.95 -23.78
C ALA A 158 8.00 -3.93 -22.25
N TYR A 159 7.05 -4.65 -21.64
CA TYR A 159 6.98 -4.76 -20.18
C TYR A 159 8.17 -5.50 -19.59
N SER A 160 8.71 -6.52 -20.26
CA SER A 160 9.90 -7.24 -19.79
C SER A 160 11.14 -6.34 -19.76
N LEU A 161 11.31 -5.46 -20.76
CA LEU A 161 12.41 -4.50 -20.81
C LEU A 161 12.27 -3.47 -19.68
N GLN A 162 11.07 -2.90 -19.50
CA GLN A 162 10.79 -1.98 -18.40
C GLN A 162 11.05 -2.63 -17.03
N ALA A 163 10.64 -3.89 -16.84
CA ALA A 163 10.85 -4.62 -15.60
C ALA A 163 12.33 -4.91 -15.33
N LYS A 164 13.13 -5.09 -16.39
CA LYS A 164 14.58 -5.23 -16.29
C LYS A 164 15.24 -3.91 -15.90
N GLU A 165 14.97 -2.83 -16.62
CA GLU A 165 15.52 -1.49 -16.35
C GLU A 165 15.20 -1.04 -14.91
N ALA A 166 13.97 -1.31 -14.50
CA ALA A 166 13.46 -1.16 -13.14
C ALA A 166 14.31 -1.87 -12.07
N ALA A 167 14.62 -3.14 -12.30
CA ALA A 167 15.40 -3.96 -11.39
C ALA A 167 16.87 -3.53 -11.35
N ASP A 168 17.44 -3.21 -12.51
CA ASP A 168 18.83 -2.75 -12.63
C ASP A 168 19.03 -1.41 -11.91
N SER A 169 18.12 -0.46 -12.08
CA SER A 169 18.11 0.81 -11.34
C SER A 169 18.04 0.61 -9.82
N ARG A 170 17.21 -0.34 -9.34
CA ARG A 170 17.15 -0.61 -7.90
C ARG A 170 18.46 -1.22 -7.39
N ARG A 171 19.07 -2.13 -8.15
CA ARG A 171 20.34 -2.75 -7.79
C ARG A 171 21.47 -1.71 -7.66
N THR A 172 21.53 -0.71 -8.56
CA THR A 172 22.55 0.34 -8.46
C THR A 172 22.32 1.24 -7.25
N ILE A 173 21.07 1.61 -6.93
CA ILE A 173 20.74 2.38 -5.71
C ILE A 173 21.18 1.62 -4.45
N LEU A 174 20.89 0.32 -4.37
CA LEU A 174 21.28 -0.52 -3.23
C LEU A 174 22.81 -0.67 -3.14
N ALA A 175 23.50 -0.86 -4.26
CA ALA A 175 24.96 -0.95 -4.29
C ALA A 175 25.62 0.37 -3.82
N ASN A 176 25.10 1.51 -4.28
CA ASN A 176 25.57 2.83 -3.86
C ASN A 176 25.27 3.11 -2.39
N ALA A 177 24.10 2.70 -1.89
CA ALA A 177 23.75 2.82 -0.48
C ALA A 177 24.67 1.95 0.40
N ALA A 178 24.98 0.73 -0.03
CA ALA A 178 25.92 -0.16 0.65
C ALA A 178 27.35 0.41 0.65
N ALA A 179 27.82 0.97 -0.48
CA ALA A 179 29.11 1.64 -0.57
C ALA A 179 29.20 2.85 0.38
N LYS A 180 28.19 3.72 0.39
CA LYS A 180 28.10 4.86 1.33
C LYS A 180 28.03 4.43 2.79
N ALA A 181 27.31 3.36 3.11
CA ALA A 181 27.27 2.82 4.46
C ALA A 181 28.63 2.27 4.91
N SER A 182 29.36 1.62 3.99
CA SER A 182 30.73 1.16 4.23
C SER A 182 31.68 2.33 4.47
N GLU A 183 31.59 3.41 3.68
CA GLU A 183 32.40 4.62 3.86
C GLU A 183 32.05 5.36 5.17
N SER A 184 30.77 5.44 5.53
CA SER A 184 30.33 6.03 6.80
C SER A 184 30.81 5.23 8.02
N ASN A 185 30.99 3.91 7.89
CA ASN A 185 31.57 3.07 8.94
C ASN A 185 33.10 3.15 9.02
N THR A 186 33.81 3.67 8.00
CA THR A 186 35.28 3.85 8.06
C THR A 186 35.75 5.04 8.91
N VAL A 187 34.84 5.79 9.53
CA VAL A 187 35.18 6.83 10.54
C VAL A 187 35.15 6.27 11.97
N ALA A 188 34.80 4.99 12.15
CA ALA A 188 34.78 4.33 13.45
C ALA A 188 35.54 3.00 13.44
N ASP A 189 36.83 3.03 13.07
CA ASP A 189 37.77 2.01 13.52
C ASP A 189 38.07 2.23 15.02
N VAL A 190 37.14 1.78 15.85
CA VAL A 190 37.46 1.31 17.19
C VAL A 190 37.25 -0.19 17.13
N GLU A 191 38.35 -0.95 17.22
CA GLU A 191 38.32 -2.40 17.41
C GLU A 191 37.37 -2.74 18.57
N VAL A 192 36.22 -3.31 18.25
CA VAL A 192 35.38 -3.99 19.24
C VAL A 192 35.22 -5.43 18.77
N ALA A 193 35.74 -6.32 19.60
CA ALA A 193 35.71 -7.77 19.48
C ALA A 193 34.28 -8.32 19.20
N PRO A 194 34.15 -9.48 18.53
CA PRO A 194 32.88 -9.96 18.02
C PRO A 194 31.96 -10.44 19.16
N THR A 195 30.80 -9.83 19.30
CA THR A 195 29.66 -10.37 20.06
C THR A 195 28.69 -11.11 19.12
N PRO A 196 27.99 -12.16 19.59
CA PRO A 196 27.35 -13.16 18.74
C PRO A 196 25.91 -12.81 18.32
N ASP A 197 25.61 -11.54 18.04
CA ASP A 197 24.28 -11.14 17.55
C ASP A 197 24.38 -10.70 16.09
N ALA A 198 24.60 -11.70 15.22
CA ALA A 198 24.55 -11.54 13.78
C ALA A 198 23.13 -11.16 13.36
N VAL A 199 22.90 -9.85 13.19
CA VAL A 199 21.80 -9.31 12.38
C VAL A 199 21.83 -10.06 11.05
N ASN A 200 20.78 -10.85 10.80
CA ASN A 200 20.56 -11.60 9.58
C ASN A 200 20.96 -10.77 8.36
N ALA A 201 22.13 -11.07 7.80
CA ALA A 201 22.52 -10.62 6.48
C ALA A 201 21.57 -11.30 5.50
N ILE A 202 20.43 -10.66 5.23
CA ILE A 202 19.52 -11.09 4.17
C ILE A 202 20.29 -10.92 2.86
N LYS A 203 20.94 -12.00 2.43
CA LYS A 203 21.52 -12.11 1.10
C LYS A 203 20.33 -12.09 0.14
N PRO A 204 20.13 -11.04 -0.67
CA PRO A 204 19.06 -11.06 -1.65
C PRO A 204 19.26 -12.28 -2.54
N ALA A 205 18.19 -13.02 -2.83
CA ALA A 205 18.26 -14.15 -3.75
C ALA A 205 18.71 -13.64 -5.13
N SER A 206 20.01 -13.64 -5.37
CA SER A 206 20.58 -13.43 -6.68
C SER A 206 20.34 -14.70 -7.49
N TYR A 207 19.85 -14.55 -8.72
CA TYR A 207 19.93 -15.62 -9.71
C TYR A 207 21.42 -15.96 -9.87
N ASP A 208 21.82 -17.11 -9.32
CA ASP A 208 23.18 -17.60 -9.43
C ASP A 208 23.32 -18.17 -10.84
N ALA A 209 23.92 -17.39 -11.75
CA ALA A 209 24.13 -17.82 -13.13
C ALA A 209 25.00 -19.10 -13.22
N GLN A 210 25.64 -19.49 -12.12
CA GLN A 210 26.43 -20.70 -11.98
C GLN A 210 25.64 -21.92 -11.49
N ARG A 211 24.35 -21.81 -11.15
CA ARG A 211 23.52 -22.99 -10.89
C ARG A 211 23.37 -23.75 -12.19
N SER A 212 24.06 -24.89 -12.30
CA SER A 212 23.83 -25.88 -13.34
C SER A 212 22.32 -26.09 -13.45
N ALA A 213 21.77 -25.89 -14.65
CA ALA A 213 20.36 -26.11 -14.92
C ALA A 213 19.97 -27.44 -14.28
N ALA A 214 18.98 -27.43 -13.39
CA ALA A 214 18.45 -28.67 -12.86
C ALA A 214 18.07 -29.51 -14.08
N ASN A 215 18.67 -30.70 -14.23
CA ASN A 215 18.25 -31.65 -15.25
C ASN A 215 16.83 -32.06 -14.88
N ILE A 216 15.85 -31.36 -15.45
CA ILE A 216 14.46 -31.78 -15.42
C ILE A 216 14.39 -32.96 -16.38
N VAL A 217 14.61 -34.15 -15.84
CA VAL A 217 14.28 -35.39 -16.55
C VAL A 217 12.75 -35.41 -16.63
N ALA A 218 12.22 -35.13 -17.81
CA ALA A 218 10.81 -35.31 -18.08
C ALA A 218 10.45 -36.79 -17.83
N SER A 219 9.57 -37.04 -16.85
CA SER A 219 9.03 -38.37 -16.60
C SER A 219 8.02 -38.69 -17.71
N PRO A 220 8.17 -39.79 -18.46
CA PRO A 220 7.20 -40.17 -19.48
C PRO A 220 6.08 -40.95 -18.77
N LEU A 221 5.04 -40.26 -18.31
CA LEU A 221 3.83 -40.89 -17.80
C LEU A 221 2.61 -40.21 -18.43
N ASP A 222 1.97 -40.98 -19.30
CA ASP A 222 0.61 -40.87 -19.83
C ASP A 222 0.15 -39.54 -20.42
N GLN A 223 0.34 -39.42 -21.73
CA GLN A 223 -0.65 -38.77 -22.60
C GLN A 223 -1.60 -39.84 -23.14
N PRO A 224 -2.93 -39.62 -23.20
CA PRO A 224 -3.77 -40.34 -24.15
C PRO A 224 -3.43 -39.97 -25.60
#